data_AF-A0A6A5ZDG3-F1
#
_entry.id   AF-A0A6A5ZDG3-F1
#
_cell.length_a   1.000
_cell.length_b   1.000
_cell.length_c   1.000
_cell.angle_alpha   90.00
_cell.angle_beta   90.00
_cell.angle_gamma   90.00
#
_symmetry.space_group_name_H-M   'P 1'
#
loop_
_entity.id
_entity.type
_entity.pdbx_description
1 polymer ?
#
loop_
_entity_poly.entity_id
_entity_poly.type
_entity_poly.pdbx_seq_one_letter_code
_entity_poly.pdbx_strand_id
1 'polypeptide(L)'
;MADQTLLNQFYDIDNLVSVDIEMSTADWDKVRSTDPHFAWRGNPSWQSPVTTKDVIDKFNGQCYYYYPTSSVTISGSKYPTKQPPPKFDNVRMVKKSFGGSNDETKPSIKLDFGRMTKEMKENASDDVKKAAKKSEENAMALLGTSNCKQDDSYVKQPLGYEVVRQGGIPSFRCNFAKVTITGPALPKGSQPLLKGVFVNLEPPREALLRNNFNNDKGNLYETEAWFDLTKDSLAKTFDSGGYSSFKNQQDMKVAIDQIDKSFDATKNVVDMSQVSKVVNVDQVMKVLASALIKHHDGHPNNTFIYNDVVAQEKLTADNGGIKLKLIYIVGYRLDL
;
A
#
# COMPACT_ATOMS: atom_id res chain seq x y z
N MET A 1 -17.26 12.74 2.91
CA MET A 1 -17.03 13.11 4.33
C MET A 1 -17.36 11.95 5.27
N ALA A 2 -18.56 11.36 5.25
CA ALA A 2 -18.91 10.21 6.10
C ALA A 2 -17.95 9.00 5.99
N ASP A 3 -17.57 8.60 4.78
CA ASP A 3 -16.66 7.45 4.54
C ASP A 3 -15.28 7.63 5.19
N GLN A 4 -14.73 8.86 5.18
CA GLN A 4 -13.41 9.14 5.74
C GLN A 4 -13.43 9.08 7.28
N THR A 5 -14.50 9.57 7.91
CA THR A 5 -14.68 9.47 9.37
C THR A 5 -14.69 8.03 9.84
N LEU A 6 -15.35 7.13 9.11
CA LEU A 6 -15.37 5.70 9.44
C LEU A 6 -13.99 5.05 9.30
N LEU A 7 -13.23 5.43 8.27
CA LEU A 7 -11.84 4.95 8.13
C LEU A 7 -10.92 5.50 9.22
N ASN A 8 -11.14 6.75 9.67
CA ASN A 8 -10.42 7.33 10.81
C ASN A 8 -10.66 6.54 12.08
N GLN A 9 -11.90 6.12 12.35
CA GLN A 9 -12.22 5.25 13.48
C GLN A 9 -11.64 3.84 13.31
N PHE A 10 -11.68 3.31 12.09
CA PHE A 10 -11.19 1.96 11.81
C PHE A 10 -9.68 1.83 12.01
N TYR A 11 -8.89 2.79 11.54
CA TYR A 11 -7.42 2.81 11.68
C TYR A 11 -6.93 3.62 12.89
N ASP A 12 -7.83 3.98 13.80
CA ASP A 12 -7.43 4.57 15.08
C ASP A 12 -6.49 3.59 15.80
N ILE A 13 -5.40 4.11 16.37
CA ILE A 13 -4.34 3.29 16.97
C ILE A 13 -4.85 2.47 18.17
N ASP A 14 -5.88 2.97 18.86
CA ASP A 14 -6.49 2.30 20.00
C ASP A 14 -7.59 1.31 19.58
N ASN A 15 -7.92 1.23 18.30
CA ASN A 15 -8.91 0.28 17.82
C ASN A 15 -8.24 -1.06 17.50
N LEU A 16 -8.31 -2.00 18.45
CA LEU A 16 -7.95 -3.40 18.18
C LEU A 16 -8.98 -4.03 17.24
N VAL A 17 -8.55 -4.40 16.04
CA VAL A 17 -9.36 -5.06 15.01
C VAL A 17 -9.30 -6.58 15.20
N SER A 18 -10.42 -7.27 15.00
CA SER A 18 -10.46 -8.73 14.84
C SER A 18 -10.94 -9.07 13.44
N VAL A 19 -10.21 -9.98 12.78
CA VAL A 19 -10.46 -10.43 11.41
C VAL A 19 -10.52 -11.95 11.43
N ASP A 20 -11.72 -12.49 11.27
CA ASP A 20 -11.94 -13.93 11.20
C ASP A 20 -12.18 -14.32 9.75
N ILE A 21 -11.35 -15.21 9.22
CA ILE A 21 -11.32 -15.62 7.82
C ILE A 21 -11.60 -17.11 7.76
N GLU A 22 -12.59 -17.49 6.98
CA GLU A 22 -12.91 -18.88 6.69
C GLU A 22 -12.42 -19.22 5.28
N MET A 23 -11.61 -20.27 5.12
CA MET A 23 -11.16 -20.72 3.81
C MET A 23 -10.70 -22.19 3.85
N SER A 24 -10.61 -22.86 2.70
CA SER A 24 -10.15 -24.26 2.66
C SER A 24 -8.69 -24.40 3.12
N THR A 25 -8.36 -25.49 3.81
CA THR A 25 -6.97 -25.80 4.20
C THR A 25 -6.04 -25.84 2.99
N ALA A 26 -6.52 -26.42 1.88
CA ALA A 26 -5.74 -26.52 0.65
C ALA A 26 -5.42 -25.14 0.04
N ASP A 27 -6.34 -24.18 0.09
CA ASP A 27 -6.06 -22.82 -0.40
C ASP A 27 -5.23 -22.01 0.60
N TRP A 28 -5.39 -22.24 1.90
CA TRP A 28 -4.51 -21.65 2.92
C TRP A 28 -3.06 -22.10 2.73
N ASP A 29 -2.86 -23.40 2.50
CA ASP A 29 -1.55 -23.97 2.20
C ASP A 29 -0.93 -23.32 0.96
N LYS A 30 -1.71 -23.09 -0.10
CA LYS A 30 -1.22 -22.35 -1.27
C LYS A 30 -0.88 -20.90 -0.94
N VAL A 31 -1.74 -20.16 -0.23
CA VAL A 31 -1.45 -18.76 0.15
C VAL A 31 -0.12 -18.67 0.87
N ARG A 32 0.11 -19.49 1.91
CA ARG A 32 1.29 -19.38 2.77
C ARG A 32 2.59 -19.86 2.11
N SER A 33 2.53 -20.89 1.26
CA SER A 33 3.69 -21.47 0.56
C SER A 33 4.06 -20.78 -0.75
N THR A 34 3.18 -19.95 -1.32
CA THR A 34 3.47 -19.28 -2.58
C THR A 34 4.60 -18.27 -2.41
N ASP A 35 5.56 -18.31 -3.32
CA ASP A 35 6.60 -17.29 -3.50
C ASP A 35 6.19 -16.24 -4.54
N PRO A 36 6.74 -15.02 -4.48
CA PRO A 36 6.36 -13.96 -5.39
C PRO A 36 6.72 -14.30 -6.84
N HIS A 37 5.91 -13.84 -7.80
CA HIS A 37 6.13 -14.03 -9.23
C HIS A 37 7.35 -13.26 -9.79
N PHE A 38 8.19 -12.63 -8.96
CA PHE A 38 9.40 -11.92 -9.38
C PHE A 38 10.61 -12.27 -8.51
N ALA A 39 11.82 -12.10 -9.05
CA ALA A 39 13.05 -12.09 -8.27
C ALA A 39 13.57 -10.70 -7.91
N TRP A 40 14.26 -10.66 -6.78
CA TRP A 40 15.13 -9.56 -6.40
C TRP A 40 16.25 -9.35 -7.43
N ARG A 41 16.39 -8.13 -7.95
CA ARG A 41 17.43 -7.73 -8.91
C ARG A 41 18.83 -7.50 -8.29
N GLY A 42 19.24 -8.28 -7.29
CA GLY A 42 20.50 -7.99 -6.59
C GLY A 42 21.16 -9.12 -5.82
N ASN A 43 20.65 -10.35 -5.89
CA ASN A 43 21.34 -11.52 -5.30
C ASN A 43 21.43 -12.64 -6.35
N PRO A 44 22.64 -13.01 -6.82
CA PRO A 44 22.83 -14.07 -7.82
C PRO A 44 22.31 -15.44 -7.38
N SER A 45 22.06 -15.66 -6.08
CA SER A 45 21.48 -16.89 -5.52
C SER A 45 19.95 -16.91 -5.46
N TRP A 46 19.28 -15.79 -5.78
CA TRP A 46 17.82 -15.65 -5.78
C TRP A 46 17.27 -15.35 -7.18
N GLN A 47 17.90 -15.94 -8.21
CA GLN A 47 17.44 -15.82 -9.59
C GLN A 47 16.06 -16.45 -9.74
N SER A 48 15.05 -15.62 -9.96
CA SER A 48 13.77 -16.06 -10.54
C SER A 48 13.91 -15.93 -12.05
N PRO A 49 13.39 -16.88 -12.82
CA PRO A 49 13.35 -16.80 -14.28
C PRO A 49 12.37 -15.71 -14.81
N VAL A 50 11.78 -14.90 -13.93
CA VAL A 50 10.69 -13.96 -14.25
C VAL A 50 11.15 -12.51 -14.05
N THR A 51 11.21 -11.75 -15.15
CA THR A 51 11.54 -10.31 -15.14
C THR A 51 10.34 -9.45 -14.70
N THR A 52 10.56 -8.18 -14.35
CA THR A 52 9.46 -7.21 -14.12
C THR A 52 8.52 -7.11 -15.32
N LYS A 53 9.06 -7.22 -16.53
CA LYS A 53 8.28 -7.27 -17.77
C LYS A 53 7.40 -8.53 -17.83
N ASP A 54 7.92 -9.68 -17.42
CA ASP A 54 7.14 -10.90 -17.34
C ASP A 54 6.02 -10.82 -16.28
N VAL A 55 6.25 -10.15 -15.14
CA VAL A 55 5.18 -9.90 -14.16
C VAL A 55 4.05 -9.07 -14.76
N ILE A 56 4.39 -8.02 -15.49
CA ILE A 56 3.41 -7.17 -16.19
C ILE A 56 2.68 -7.97 -17.28
N ASP A 57 3.42 -8.66 -18.14
CA ASP A 57 2.87 -9.29 -19.35
C ASP A 57 2.15 -10.62 -19.06
N LYS A 58 2.66 -11.44 -18.14
CA LYS A 58 2.14 -12.79 -17.85
C LYS A 58 1.22 -12.83 -16.63
N PHE A 59 1.48 -11.98 -15.64
CA PHE A 59 0.74 -11.96 -14.38
C PHE A 59 -0.09 -10.68 -14.19
N ASN A 60 -0.22 -9.86 -15.25
CA ASN A 60 -0.97 -8.60 -15.24
C ASN A 60 -0.54 -7.67 -14.09
N GLY A 61 0.76 -7.65 -13.79
CA GLY A 61 1.35 -6.86 -12.71
C GLY A 61 1.18 -7.46 -11.30
N GLN A 62 0.57 -8.64 -11.16
CA GLN A 62 0.36 -9.24 -9.84
C GLN A 62 1.58 -10.04 -9.40
N CYS A 63 2.07 -9.78 -8.19
CA CYS A 63 3.19 -10.50 -7.60
C CYS A 63 2.80 -11.83 -6.95
N TYR A 64 1.51 -12.10 -6.74
CA TYR A 64 1.01 -13.30 -6.06
C TYR A 64 -0.38 -13.67 -6.59
N TYR A 65 -0.74 -14.96 -6.48
CA TYR A 65 -2.08 -15.45 -6.75
C TYR A 65 -3.09 -15.07 -5.65
N TYR A 66 -4.32 -14.83 -6.08
CA TYR A 66 -5.47 -14.60 -5.21
C TYR A 66 -6.23 -15.91 -5.01
N TYR A 67 -6.55 -16.22 -3.75
CA TYR A 67 -7.29 -17.42 -3.38
C TYR A 67 -8.63 -17.04 -2.76
N PRO A 68 -9.71 -17.77 -3.09
CA PRO A 68 -11.02 -17.48 -2.52
C PRO A 68 -11.04 -17.76 -1.01
N THR A 69 -11.81 -16.95 -0.30
CA THR A 69 -12.23 -17.24 1.08
C THR A 69 -13.70 -17.63 1.06
N SER A 70 -14.10 -18.50 1.98
CA SER A 70 -15.51 -18.83 2.22
C SER A 70 -16.24 -17.65 2.85
N SER A 71 -15.62 -16.99 3.84
CA SER A 71 -16.14 -15.75 4.41
C SER A 71 -15.08 -14.96 5.17
N VAL A 72 -15.33 -13.68 5.38
CA VAL A 72 -14.54 -12.80 6.26
C VAL A 72 -15.47 -12.05 7.19
N THR A 73 -15.13 -12.01 8.47
CA THR A 73 -15.84 -11.22 9.48
C THR A 73 -14.89 -10.23 10.10
N ILE A 74 -15.32 -8.97 10.25
CA ILE A 74 -14.50 -7.90 10.84
C ILE A 74 -15.24 -7.27 12.01
N SER A 75 -14.54 -7.14 13.13
CA SER A 75 -14.99 -6.35 14.29
C SER A 75 -13.85 -5.51 14.83
N GLY A 76 -14.16 -4.54 15.68
CA GLY A 76 -13.17 -3.78 16.43
C GLY A 76 -13.63 -3.51 17.85
N SER A 77 -12.65 -3.28 18.73
CA SER A 77 -12.90 -2.86 20.12
C SER A 77 -13.61 -1.50 20.20
N LYS A 78 -13.36 -0.62 19.23
CA LYS A 78 -14.03 0.70 19.10
C LYS A 78 -14.85 0.79 17.80
N TYR A 79 -14.36 0.22 16.71
CA TYR A 79 -15.07 0.20 15.41
C TYR A 79 -14.55 -0.89 14.46
N PRO A 80 -15.40 -1.61 13.72
CA PRO A 80 -16.86 -1.64 13.82
C PRO A 80 -17.31 -2.49 15.02
N THR A 81 -18.33 -2.03 15.75
CA THR A 81 -18.84 -2.66 16.98
C THR A 81 -20.19 -3.37 16.82
N LYS A 82 -20.77 -3.37 15.62
CA LYS A 82 -22.07 -3.99 15.32
C LYS A 82 -22.07 -5.47 15.72
N GLN A 83 -23.20 -5.94 16.26
CA GLN A 83 -23.43 -7.34 16.61
C GLN A 83 -24.69 -7.89 15.88
N PRO A 84 -24.60 -9.05 15.19
CA PRO A 84 -23.35 -9.76 14.88
C PRO A 84 -22.43 -8.92 13.98
N PRO A 85 -21.10 -9.16 13.99
CA PRO A 85 -20.19 -8.37 13.19
C PRO A 85 -20.47 -8.54 11.69
N PRO A 86 -20.16 -7.52 10.86
CA PRO A 86 -20.31 -7.62 9.42
C PRO A 86 -19.56 -8.82 8.84
N LYS A 87 -20.29 -9.66 8.11
CA LYS A 87 -19.77 -10.80 7.35
C LYS A 87 -19.73 -10.45 5.87
N PHE A 88 -18.64 -10.81 5.22
CA PHE A 88 -18.37 -10.56 3.81
C PHE A 88 -18.12 -11.89 3.10
N ASP A 89 -18.86 -12.12 2.03
CA ASP A 89 -18.65 -13.25 1.12
C ASP A 89 -17.89 -12.76 -0.13
N ASN A 90 -17.35 -13.69 -0.93
CA ASN A 90 -16.58 -13.39 -2.15
C ASN A 90 -15.33 -12.52 -1.93
N VAL A 91 -14.73 -12.62 -0.75
CA VAL A 91 -13.42 -12.01 -0.47
C VAL A 91 -12.34 -12.96 -0.96
N ARG A 92 -11.29 -12.40 -1.57
CA ARG A 92 -10.08 -13.13 -1.95
C ARG A 92 -8.95 -12.73 -1.02
N MET A 93 -8.06 -13.68 -0.74
CA MET A 93 -6.85 -13.44 0.04
C MET A 93 -5.63 -13.60 -0.84
N VAL A 94 -4.63 -12.76 -0.62
CA VAL A 94 -3.33 -12.81 -1.28
C VAL A 94 -2.22 -12.60 -0.25
N LYS A 95 -1.09 -13.30 -0.44
CA LYS A 95 0.12 -13.08 0.36
C LYS A 95 0.73 -11.72 -0.01
N LYS A 96 1.21 -11.00 1.00
CA LYS A 96 1.81 -9.66 0.88
C LYS A 96 3.16 -9.66 1.59
N SER A 97 4.11 -10.44 1.08
CA SER A 97 5.46 -10.49 1.66
C SER A 97 6.53 -10.46 0.58
N PHE A 98 7.73 -10.07 0.98
CA PHE A 98 8.94 -10.16 0.16
C PHE A 98 10.16 -10.16 1.09
N GLY A 99 11.21 -10.88 0.71
CA GLY A 99 12.47 -10.96 1.46
C GLY A 99 12.24 -11.34 2.94
N GLY A 100 12.74 -10.53 3.86
CA GLY A 100 12.71 -10.79 5.31
C GLY A 100 11.31 -10.92 5.93
N SER A 101 10.25 -10.53 5.22
CA SER A 101 8.86 -10.73 5.65
C SER A 101 8.21 -12.00 5.09
N ASN A 102 8.88 -12.72 4.18
CA ASN A 102 8.36 -13.96 3.60
C ASN A 102 8.31 -15.05 4.67
N ASP A 103 7.13 -15.64 4.86
CA ASP A 103 6.90 -16.62 5.92
C ASP A 103 5.76 -17.57 5.54
N GLU A 104 5.99 -18.87 5.70
CA GLU A 104 5.00 -19.92 5.41
C GLU A 104 4.13 -20.31 6.61
N THR A 105 4.51 -19.86 7.81
CA THR A 105 3.79 -20.12 9.07
C THR A 105 2.84 -18.97 9.39
N LYS A 106 3.32 -17.74 9.24
CA LYS A 106 2.60 -16.48 9.49
C LYS A 106 2.90 -15.49 8.36
N PRO A 107 2.38 -15.71 7.13
CA PRO A 107 2.54 -14.75 6.05
C PRO A 107 1.82 -13.44 6.38
N SER A 108 2.39 -12.33 5.91
CA SER A 108 1.62 -11.09 5.74
C SER A 108 0.54 -11.32 4.69
N ILE A 109 -0.70 -10.90 4.97
CA ILE A 109 -1.85 -11.13 4.08
C ILE A 109 -2.55 -9.83 3.71
N LYS A 110 -3.17 -9.82 2.54
CA LYS A 110 -4.04 -8.76 2.05
C LYS A 110 -5.38 -9.37 1.64
N LEU A 111 -6.46 -8.70 2.04
CA LEU A 111 -7.82 -9.08 1.65
C LEU A 111 -8.33 -8.19 0.52
N ASP A 112 -8.90 -8.82 -0.50
CA ASP A 112 -9.52 -8.19 -1.65
C ASP A 112 -11.01 -8.52 -1.64
N PHE A 113 -11.80 -7.51 -1.30
CA PHE A 113 -13.26 -7.62 -1.20
C PHE A 113 -13.95 -7.57 -2.57
N GLY A 114 -13.20 -7.57 -3.68
CA GLY A 114 -13.68 -7.76 -5.04
C GLY A 114 -14.41 -6.58 -5.68
N ARG A 115 -14.48 -6.65 -7.02
CA ARG A 115 -15.53 -6.08 -7.88
C ARG A 115 -16.68 -7.10 -7.92
N MET A 116 -17.91 -6.70 -7.64
CA MET A 116 -19.07 -7.61 -7.62
C MET A 116 -19.25 -8.40 -8.93
N THR A 117 -19.62 -9.69 -8.88
CA THR A 117 -20.02 -10.46 -10.07
C THR A 117 -21.35 -9.95 -10.63
N LYS A 118 -21.70 -10.27 -11.90
CA LYS A 118 -22.95 -9.83 -12.55
C LYS A 118 -24.21 -10.32 -11.79
N GLU A 119 -24.18 -11.56 -11.32
CA GLU A 119 -25.25 -12.17 -10.52
C GLU A 119 -25.39 -11.53 -9.12
N MET A 120 -24.28 -11.11 -8.50
CA MET A 120 -24.28 -10.32 -7.26
C MET A 120 -24.77 -8.88 -7.49
N LYS A 121 -24.43 -8.27 -8.63
CA LYS A 121 -24.95 -6.97 -9.05
C LYS A 121 -26.46 -7.01 -9.28
N GLU A 122 -27.02 -8.14 -9.71
CA GLU A 122 -28.46 -8.28 -9.96
C GLU A 122 -29.24 -8.50 -8.65
N ASN A 123 -28.66 -9.23 -7.69
CA ASN A 123 -29.30 -9.59 -6.41
C ASN A 123 -28.98 -8.65 -5.23
N ALA A 124 -28.04 -7.71 -5.38
CA ALA A 124 -27.67 -6.76 -4.32
C ALA A 124 -28.69 -5.61 -4.16
N SER A 125 -28.81 -5.07 -2.94
CA SER A 125 -29.56 -3.84 -2.68
C SER A 125 -28.92 -2.63 -3.37
N ASP A 126 -29.69 -1.58 -3.65
CA ASP A 126 -29.22 -0.38 -4.36
C ASP A 126 -28.08 0.34 -3.62
N ASP A 127 -28.00 0.18 -2.30
CA ASP A 127 -26.92 0.71 -1.47
C ASP A 127 -25.60 -0.06 -1.66
N VAL A 128 -25.66 -1.39 -1.85
CA VAL A 128 -24.51 -2.25 -2.14
C VAL A 128 -24.03 -2.05 -3.57
N LYS A 129 -24.95 -1.84 -4.52
CA LYS A 129 -24.65 -1.46 -5.90
C LYS A 129 -23.90 -0.11 -5.97
N LYS A 130 -24.32 0.89 -5.17
CA LYS A 130 -23.63 2.18 -5.04
C LYS A 130 -22.26 2.05 -4.38
N ALA A 131 -22.14 1.23 -3.33
CA ALA A 131 -20.88 0.98 -2.64
C ALA A 131 -19.84 0.30 -3.54
N ALA A 132 -20.25 -0.67 -4.36
CA ALA A 132 -19.31 -1.42 -5.19
C ALA A 132 -18.98 -0.78 -6.55
N LYS A 133 -19.85 0.08 -7.10
CA LYS A 133 -19.47 0.96 -8.22
C LYS A 133 -18.33 1.91 -7.82
N LYS A 134 -18.27 2.28 -6.54
CA LYS A 134 -17.20 3.07 -5.90
C LYS A 134 -16.02 2.20 -5.42
N SER A 135 -16.21 0.88 -5.35
CA SER A 135 -15.21 -0.10 -4.92
C SER A 135 -14.42 -0.70 -6.09
N GLU A 136 -14.86 -0.58 -7.35
CA GLU A 136 -13.96 -0.83 -8.48
C GLU A 136 -12.76 0.15 -8.52
N GLU A 137 -12.88 1.29 -7.81
CA GLU A 137 -11.85 2.32 -7.56
C GLU A 137 -11.22 2.24 -6.14
N ASN A 138 -11.85 1.55 -5.17
CA ASN A 138 -11.42 1.52 -3.75
C ASN A 138 -11.25 0.09 -3.13
N ALA A 139 -11.56 -1.00 -3.82
CA ALA A 139 -11.57 -2.37 -3.26
C ALA A 139 -10.24 -3.11 -3.40
N MET A 140 -9.16 -2.51 -2.94
CA MET A 140 -7.95 -3.27 -2.65
C MET A 140 -7.48 -2.93 -1.25
N ALA A 141 -7.90 -3.79 -0.32
CA ALA A 141 -7.51 -3.92 1.08
C ALA A 141 -7.96 -2.85 2.07
N LEU A 142 -9.14 -3.04 2.66
CA LEU A 142 -9.39 -2.56 4.03
C LEU A 142 -8.33 -3.07 5.03
N LEU A 143 -7.70 -4.22 4.73
CA LEU A 143 -6.75 -4.88 5.60
C LEU A 143 -5.53 -5.35 4.80
N GLY A 144 -4.43 -4.60 4.91
CA GLY A 144 -3.09 -5.10 4.60
C GLY A 144 -2.40 -5.40 5.92
N THR A 145 -2.11 -6.66 6.20
CA THR A 145 -1.49 -7.03 7.47
C THR A 145 0.02 -7.22 7.30
N SER A 146 0.76 -6.79 8.31
CA SER A 146 2.15 -7.18 8.51
C SER A 146 2.22 -8.29 9.55
N ASN A 147 2.96 -9.34 9.23
CA ASN A 147 3.28 -10.41 10.17
C ASN A 147 4.26 -10.02 11.27
N CYS A 148 4.91 -8.84 11.16
CA CYS A 148 5.93 -8.34 12.08
C CYS A 148 7.10 -9.33 12.30
N LYS A 149 7.43 -10.18 11.33
CA LYS A 149 8.52 -11.16 11.44
C LYS A 149 9.89 -10.55 11.79
N GLN A 150 10.10 -9.29 11.40
CA GLN A 150 11.35 -8.55 11.65
C GLN A 150 11.23 -7.56 12.81
N ASP A 151 10.12 -7.59 13.55
CA ASP A 151 9.84 -6.71 14.67
C ASP A 151 9.10 -7.49 15.77
N ASP A 152 9.86 -8.12 16.67
CA ASP A 152 9.32 -8.89 17.80
C ASP A 152 8.47 -8.04 18.76
N SER A 153 8.64 -6.71 18.73
CA SER A 153 7.90 -5.78 19.56
C SER A 153 6.52 -5.43 18.99
N TYR A 154 6.30 -5.65 17.69
CA TYR A 154 5.12 -5.21 16.93
C TYR A 154 4.88 -3.69 16.89
N VAL A 155 5.65 -2.90 17.62
CA VAL A 155 5.40 -1.46 17.81
C VAL A 155 6.26 -0.58 16.92
N LYS A 156 7.33 -1.07 16.28
CA LYS A 156 8.23 -0.20 15.50
C LYS A 156 7.49 0.48 14.36
N GLN A 157 6.71 -0.28 13.59
CA GLN A 157 5.98 0.28 12.46
C GLN A 157 4.90 1.30 12.90
N PRO A 158 4.01 0.98 13.86
CA PRO A 158 3.08 1.99 14.42
C PRO A 158 3.76 3.22 15.03
N LEU A 159 4.80 3.03 15.83
CA LEU A 159 5.53 4.11 16.47
C LEU A 159 6.23 5.01 15.45
N GLY A 160 6.90 4.41 14.45
CA GLY A 160 7.53 5.19 13.39
C GLY A 160 6.52 5.99 12.58
N TYR A 161 5.34 5.42 12.28
CA TYR A 161 4.26 6.17 11.61
C TYR A 161 3.75 7.34 12.46
N GLU A 162 3.64 7.16 13.77
CA GLU A 162 3.28 8.23 14.71
C GLU A 162 4.32 9.36 14.71
N VAL A 163 5.61 9.02 14.85
CA VAL A 163 6.71 10.00 14.88
C VAL A 163 6.75 10.85 13.61
N VAL A 164 6.68 10.22 12.43
CA VAL A 164 6.70 11.00 11.17
C VAL A 164 5.44 11.85 11.00
N ARG A 165 4.28 11.38 11.49
CA ARG A 165 3.03 12.15 11.45
C ARG A 165 3.09 13.37 12.35
N GLN A 166 3.69 13.27 13.53
CA GLN A 166 3.97 14.43 14.40
C GLN A 166 4.92 15.44 13.75
N GLY A 167 5.85 14.97 12.90
CA GLY A 167 6.67 15.82 12.02
C GLY A 167 5.91 16.46 10.85
N GLY A 168 4.62 16.16 10.68
CA GLY A 168 3.80 16.62 9.56
C GLY A 168 4.19 15.98 8.22
N ILE A 169 4.75 14.77 8.24
CA ILE A 169 5.06 13.99 7.04
C ILE A 169 3.84 13.13 6.70
N PRO A 170 3.30 13.24 5.47
CA PRO A 170 2.24 12.37 5.00
C PRO A 170 2.63 10.90 5.09
N SER A 171 1.76 10.09 5.67
CA SER A 171 2.07 8.71 6.01
C SER A 171 0.79 7.86 6.06
N PHE A 172 1.00 6.55 6.18
CA PHE A 172 -0.06 5.59 6.35
C PHE A 172 -0.54 5.56 7.81
N ARG A 173 -1.81 5.23 8.01
CA ARG A 173 -2.32 4.84 9.32
C ARG A 173 -2.17 3.34 9.53
N CYS A 174 -2.09 2.96 10.79
CA CYS A 174 -2.08 1.57 11.18
C CYS A 174 -2.58 1.38 12.61
N ASN A 175 -2.97 0.15 12.91
CA ASN A 175 -3.28 -0.32 14.26
C ASN A 175 -3.01 -1.82 14.36
N PHE A 176 -3.48 -2.46 15.42
CA PHE A 176 -3.29 -3.89 15.64
C PHE A 176 -4.52 -4.68 15.21
N ALA A 177 -4.26 -5.85 14.62
CA ALA A 177 -5.30 -6.80 14.27
C ALA A 177 -5.00 -8.18 14.83
N LYS A 178 -6.03 -8.82 15.41
CA LYS A 178 -6.04 -10.26 15.65
C LYS A 178 -6.63 -10.93 14.42
N VAL A 179 -5.85 -11.79 13.78
CA VAL A 179 -6.29 -12.55 12.61
C VAL A 179 -6.47 -14.01 13.01
N THR A 180 -7.63 -14.58 12.68
CA THR A 180 -7.92 -16.00 12.81
C THR A 180 -8.27 -16.56 11.44
N ILE A 181 -7.65 -17.67 11.03
CA ILE A 181 -8.02 -18.40 9.81
C ILE A 181 -8.54 -19.78 10.20
N THR A 182 -9.72 -20.15 9.74
CA THR A 182 -10.36 -21.44 10.02
C THR A 182 -10.79 -22.15 8.74
N GLY A 183 -10.82 -23.48 8.78
CA GLY A 183 -11.35 -24.30 7.69
C GLY A 183 -12.86 -24.54 7.80
N PRO A 184 -13.66 -24.42 6.72
CA PRO A 184 -15.10 -24.67 6.73
C PRO A 184 -15.45 -26.12 7.10
N ALA A 185 -14.53 -27.05 6.85
CA ALA A 185 -14.67 -28.47 7.13
C ALA A 185 -14.00 -28.92 8.45
N LEU A 186 -13.46 -27.99 9.25
CA LEU A 186 -12.85 -28.34 10.52
C LEU A 186 -13.95 -28.59 11.58
N PRO A 187 -13.88 -29.67 12.36
CA PRO A 187 -14.77 -29.90 13.49
C PRO A 187 -14.85 -28.68 14.42
N LYS A 188 -16.04 -28.43 14.98
CA LYS A 188 -16.23 -27.36 15.96
C LYS A 188 -15.29 -27.56 17.15
N GLY A 189 -14.45 -26.57 17.44
CA GLY A 189 -13.42 -26.64 18.48
C GLY A 189 -12.03 -27.05 18.00
N SER A 190 -11.84 -27.34 16.70
CA SER A 190 -10.52 -27.49 16.11
C SER A 190 -9.68 -26.22 16.26
N GLN A 191 -8.36 -26.41 16.35
CA GLN A 191 -7.42 -25.30 16.30
C GLN A 191 -7.55 -24.57 14.95
N PRO A 192 -7.48 -23.23 14.95
CA PRO A 192 -7.46 -22.48 13.70
C PRO A 192 -6.20 -22.80 12.89
N LEU A 193 -6.31 -22.71 11.57
CA LEU A 193 -5.19 -22.84 10.63
C LEU A 193 -4.13 -21.75 10.88
N LEU A 194 -4.56 -20.59 11.37
CA LEU A 194 -3.71 -19.50 11.84
C LEU A 194 -4.43 -18.74 12.95
N LYS A 195 -3.70 -18.35 14.00
CA LYS A 195 -4.15 -17.35 14.96
C LYS A 195 -2.98 -16.51 15.40
N GLY A 196 -3.02 -15.21 15.16
CA GLY A 196 -1.90 -14.33 15.47
C GLY A 196 -2.27 -12.86 15.52
N VAL A 197 -1.37 -12.08 16.11
CA VAL A 197 -1.41 -10.62 16.09
C VAL A 197 -0.65 -10.12 14.87
N PHE A 198 -1.18 -9.09 14.23
CA PHE A 198 -0.64 -8.44 13.06
C PHE A 198 -0.72 -6.91 13.24
N VAL A 199 0.11 -6.17 12.51
CA VAL A 199 -0.14 -4.75 12.29
C VAL A 199 -1.04 -4.61 11.06
N ASN A 200 -2.19 -4.00 11.23
CA ASN A 200 -3.11 -3.66 10.14
C ASN A 200 -2.75 -2.29 9.56
N LEU A 201 -2.58 -2.25 8.24
CA LEU A 201 -2.11 -1.09 7.49
C LEU A 201 -3.21 -0.56 6.57
N GLU A 202 -3.29 0.76 6.52
CA GLU A 202 -4.03 1.47 5.48
C GLU A 202 -3.47 1.13 4.08
N PRO A 203 -4.32 0.95 3.06
CA PRO A 203 -3.86 0.74 1.69
C PRO A 203 -3.49 2.07 1.00
N PRO A 204 -2.60 2.05 -0.02
CA PRO A 204 -2.24 3.22 -0.82
C PRO A 204 -3.34 3.60 -1.82
N ARG A 205 -4.52 4.01 -1.35
CA ARG A 205 -5.70 4.29 -2.18
C ARG A 205 -6.18 5.73 -2.00
N GLU A 206 -7.22 6.12 -2.74
CA GLU A 206 -7.81 7.45 -2.67
C GLU A 206 -8.10 7.92 -1.24
N ALA A 207 -8.50 7.03 -0.33
CA ALA A 207 -8.74 7.38 1.07
C ALA A 207 -7.49 7.88 1.79
N LEU A 208 -6.32 7.27 1.52
CA LEU A 208 -5.03 7.74 2.02
C LEU A 208 -4.72 9.14 1.48
N LEU A 209 -4.99 9.37 0.20
CA LEU A 209 -4.76 10.66 -0.46
C LEU A 209 -5.68 11.75 0.09
N ARG A 210 -6.99 11.47 0.21
CA ARG A 210 -7.96 12.36 0.86
C ARG A 210 -7.54 12.71 2.28
N ASN A 211 -7.06 11.72 3.04
CA ASN A 211 -6.61 11.92 4.41
C ASN A 211 -5.40 12.86 4.51
N ASN A 212 -4.41 12.68 3.64
CA ASN A 212 -3.14 13.40 3.72
C ASN A 212 -3.16 14.75 2.98
N PHE A 213 -3.95 14.89 1.92
CA PHE A 213 -3.88 16.01 0.99
C PHE A 213 -5.22 16.69 0.72
N ASN A 214 -6.34 16.12 1.18
CA ASN A 214 -7.69 16.54 0.80
C ASN A 214 -7.90 16.57 -0.74
N ASN A 215 -7.14 15.74 -1.45
CA ASN A 215 -7.15 15.57 -2.90
C ASN A 215 -6.82 14.11 -3.22
N ASP A 216 -7.61 13.49 -4.08
CA ASP A 216 -7.43 12.12 -4.55
C ASP A 216 -7.42 12.00 -6.09
N LYS A 217 -7.33 13.13 -6.79
CA LYS A 217 -7.45 13.21 -8.26
C LYS A 217 -6.10 13.24 -8.97
N GLY A 218 -5.03 13.03 -8.23
CA GLY A 218 -3.66 13.06 -8.74
C GLY A 218 -3.16 11.67 -9.13
N ASN A 219 -1.95 11.62 -9.68
CA ASN A 219 -1.26 10.36 -9.94
C ASN A 219 -0.41 9.98 -8.72
N LEU A 220 -0.52 8.71 -8.31
CA LEU A 220 0.27 8.12 -7.23
C LEU A 220 1.20 7.04 -7.81
N TYR A 221 2.43 7.03 -7.33
CA TYR A 221 3.48 6.15 -7.80
C TYR A 221 4.26 5.54 -6.62
N GLU A 222 4.44 4.22 -6.60
CA GLU A 222 5.24 3.51 -5.58
C GLU A 222 6.72 3.51 -5.97
N THR A 223 7.60 4.02 -5.12
CA THR A 223 9.03 4.00 -5.40
C THR A 223 9.62 2.63 -5.06
N GLU A 224 10.43 2.10 -5.94
CA GLU A 224 11.19 0.88 -5.70
C GLU A 224 12.59 1.20 -5.15
N ALA A 225 13.30 0.17 -4.68
CA ALA A 225 14.70 0.31 -4.28
C ALA A 225 15.52 0.99 -5.39
N TRP A 226 16.38 1.94 -5.00
CA TRP A 226 17.24 2.74 -5.90
C TRP A 226 16.51 3.71 -6.83
N PHE A 227 15.21 3.95 -6.63
CA PHE A 227 14.53 5.01 -7.35
C PHE A 227 15.19 6.36 -7.08
N ASP A 228 15.19 7.25 -8.07
CA ASP A 228 15.52 8.66 -7.87
C ASP A 228 14.75 9.47 -8.92
N LEU A 229 14.59 10.78 -8.72
CA LEU A 229 13.95 11.69 -9.68
C LEU A 229 14.88 11.99 -10.86
N THR A 230 15.27 10.94 -11.59
CA THR A 230 16.12 10.99 -12.79
C THR A 230 15.51 10.19 -13.94
N LYS A 231 15.89 10.52 -15.18
CA LYS A 231 15.41 9.82 -16.38
C LYS A 231 15.75 8.33 -16.36
N ASP A 232 16.95 8.02 -15.90
CA ASP A 232 17.46 6.66 -15.80
C ASP A 232 16.66 5.82 -14.80
N SER A 233 16.35 6.37 -13.63
CA SER A 233 15.54 5.69 -12.62
C SER A 233 14.11 5.49 -13.11
N LEU A 234 13.48 6.52 -13.68
CA LEU A 234 12.12 6.43 -14.22
C LEU A 234 11.97 5.35 -15.31
N ALA A 235 13.00 5.14 -16.14
CA ALA A 235 12.98 4.09 -17.16
C ALA A 235 13.11 2.67 -16.59
N LYS A 236 13.67 2.51 -15.38
CA LYS A 236 14.00 1.22 -14.75
C LYS A 236 12.99 0.77 -13.71
N THR A 237 12.24 1.72 -13.14
CA THR A 237 11.43 1.52 -11.95
C THR A 237 10.08 2.19 -12.12
N PHE A 238 9.02 1.48 -11.75
CA PHE A 238 7.72 1.94 -11.27
C PHE A 238 6.67 0.90 -11.60
N ASP A 239 5.97 0.43 -10.57
CA ASP A 239 4.61 -0.06 -10.72
C ASP A 239 3.66 1.12 -10.51
N SER A 240 2.93 1.51 -11.56
CA SER A 240 1.87 2.53 -11.43
C SER A 240 0.60 1.97 -10.79
N GLY A 241 0.54 0.66 -10.53
CA GLY A 241 -0.45 0.00 -9.67
C GLY A 241 -1.91 0.43 -9.86
N GLY A 242 -2.29 0.85 -11.06
CA GLY A 242 -3.62 1.40 -11.35
C GLY A 242 -3.98 2.69 -10.57
N TYR A 243 -3.03 3.36 -9.91
CA TYR A 243 -3.26 4.56 -9.10
C TYR A 243 -3.03 5.87 -9.85
N SER A 244 -2.61 5.77 -11.12
CA SER A 244 -2.43 6.90 -12.01
C SER A 244 -3.51 6.90 -13.08
N SER A 245 -4.10 8.07 -13.33
CA SER A 245 -5.10 8.25 -14.39
C SER A 245 -4.49 8.07 -15.79
N PHE A 246 -3.20 8.36 -15.93
CA PHE A 246 -2.46 8.26 -17.19
C PHE A 246 -1.23 7.37 -17.02
N LYS A 247 -1.07 6.40 -17.92
CA LYS A 247 0.08 5.46 -17.91
C LYS A 247 1.37 6.04 -18.47
N ASN A 248 1.32 7.25 -19.06
CA ASN A 248 2.46 7.86 -19.74
C ASN A 248 3.46 8.54 -18.80
N GLN A 249 3.14 8.68 -17.51
CA GLN A 249 3.98 9.31 -16.47
C GLN A 249 4.46 10.71 -16.86
N GLN A 250 3.61 11.48 -17.54
CA GLN A 250 4.00 12.78 -18.10
C GLN A 250 4.39 13.79 -17.00
N ASP A 251 3.72 13.75 -15.85
CA ASP A 251 4.06 14.58 -14.68
C ASP A 251 5.47 14.30 -14.16
N MET A 252 5.83 13.02 -13.99
CA MET A 252 7.16 12.61 -13.56
C MET A 252 8.23 13.06 -14.56
N LYS A 253 7.99 12.86 -15.86
CA LYS A 253 8.93 13.28 -16.92
C LYS A 253 9.19 14.78 -16.90
N VAL A 254 8.13 15.58 -16.82
CA VAL A 254 8.24 17.05 -16.78
C VAL A 254 8.90 17.53 -15.49
N ALA A 255 8.59 16.91 -14.35
CA ALA A 255 9.24 17.22 -13.07
C ALA A 255 10.75 16.94 -13.12
N ILE A 256 11.14 15.78 -13.65
CA ILE A 256 12.55 15.40 -13.82
C ILE A 256 13.27 16.37 -14.76
N ASP A 257 12.68 16.69 -15.92
CA ASP A 257 13.25 17.66 -16.85
C ASP A 257 13.45 19.04 -16.21
N GLN A 258 12.53 19.45 -15.33
CA GLN A 258 12.62 20.72 -14.61
C GLN A 258 13.71 20.69 -13.53
N ILE A 259 13.86 19.58 -12.81
CA ILE A 259 14.92 19.36 -11.82
C ILE A 259 16.28 19.35 -12.52
N ASP A 260 16.44 18.62 -13.62
CA ASP A 260 17.68 18.55 -14.40
C ASP A 260 18.12 19.95 -14.86
N LYS A 261 17.18 20.77 -15.36
CA LYS A 261 17.44 22.14 -15.81
C LYS A 261 17.81 23.11 -14.69
N SER A 262 17.50 22.76 -13.43
CA SER A 262 17.84 23.60 -12.28
C SER A 262 19.31 23.53 -11.89
N PHE A 263 20.05 22.52 -12.38
CA PHE A 263 21.45 22.34 -12.07
C PHE A 263 22.36 23.17 -13.00
N ASP A 264 23.10 24.12 -12.43
CA ASP A 264 24.17 24.85 -13.11
C ASP A 264 25.50 24.10 -12.92
N ALA A 265 25.87 23.30 -13.92
CA ALA A 265 27.10 22.51 -13.89
C ALA A 265 28.38 23.37 -13.79
N THR A 266 28.34 24.64 -14.23
CA THR A 266 29.52 25.51 -14.17
C THR A 266 29.81 26.00 -12.76
N LYS A 267 28.76 26.11 -11.94
CA LYS A 267 28.83 26.57 -10.55
C LYS A 267 28.65 25.45 -9.55
N ASN A 268 28.25 24.25 -10.00
CA ASN A 268 27.89 23.12 -9.16
C ASN A 268 26.80 23.49 -8.12
N VAL A 269 25.76 24.19 -8.56
CA VAL A 269 24.64 24.64 -7.71
C VAL A 269 23.31 24.28 -8.34
N VAL A 270 22.30 24.07 -7.48
CA VAL A 270 20.91 23.80 -7.87
C VAL A 270 20.06 25.04 -7.59
N ASP A 271 19.32 25.52 -8.58
CA ASP A 271 18.30 26.56 -8.39
C ASP A 271 17.05 25.95 -7.74
N MET A 272 17.01 26.03 -6.41
CA MET A 272 15.88 25.52 -5.61
C MET A 272 14.55 26.20 -5.95
N SER A 273 14.55 27.40 -6.56
CA SER A 273 13.32 28.04 -7.01
C SER A 273 12.69 27.29 -8.18
N GLN A 274 13.49 26.69 -9.07
CA GLN A 274 13.00 25.84 -10.16
C GLN A 274 12.52 24.49 -9.65
N VAL A 275 13.24 23.89 -8.70
CA VAL A 275 12.82 22.62 -8.07
C VAL A 275 11.47 22.78 -7.36
N SER A 276 11.30 23.89 -6.64
CA SER A 276 10.08 24.19 -5.88
C SER A 276 8.83 24.39 -6.75
N LYS A 277 8.98 24.58 -8.07
CA LYS A 277 7.84 24.63 -9.01
C LYS A 277 7.16 23.27 -9.18
N VAL A 278 7.92 22.18 -9.02
CA VAL A 278 7.44 20.83 -9.33
C VAL A 278 7.46 19.90 -8.12
N VAL A 279 8.23 20.19 -7.08
CA VAL A 279 8.36 19.38 -5.86
C VAL A 279 8.09 20.23 -4.62
N ASN A 280 7.39 19.67 -3.65
CA ASN A 280 7.29 20.27 -2.31
C ASN A 280 8.60 20.05 -1.54
N VAL A 281 9.55 20.99 -1.67
CA VAL A 281 10.88 20.91 -1.06
C VAL A 281 10.81 20.77 0.46
N ASP A 282 9.97 21.54 1.14
CA ASP A 282 9.82 21.48 2.60
C ASP A 282 9.43 20.07 3.06
N GLN A 283 8.52 19.42 2.33
CA GLN A 283 8.11 18.06 2.62
C GLN A 283 9.23 17.05 2.36
N VAL A 284 9.99 17.20 1.27
CA VAL A 284 11.15 16.35 1.00
C VAL A 284 12.17 16.47 2.14
N MET A 285 12.46 17.68 2.60
CA MET A 285 13.38 17.89 3.73
C MET A 285 12.90 17.23 5.01
N LYS A 286 11.60 17.24 5.30
CA LYS A 286 11.02 16.50 6.43
C LYS A 286 11.18 14.99 6.27
N VAL A 287 10.94 14.45 5.07
CA VAL A 287 11.17 13.02 4.80
C VAL A 287 12.64 12.66 4.95
N LEU A 288 13.57 13.48 4.47
CA LEU A 288 15.00 13.23 4.70
C LEU A 288 15.36 13.29 6.19
N ALA A 289 14.73 14.20 6.95
CA ALA A 289 14.88 14.24 8.40
C ALA A 289 14.31 12.98 9.10
N SER A 290 13.47 12.17 8.45
CA SER A 290 13.06 10.87 8.99
C SER A 290 14.22 9.87 9.10
N ALA A 291 15.39 10.14 8.50
CA ALA A 291 16.61 9.41 8.82
C ALA A 291 16.92 9.36 10.34
N LEU A 292 16.37 10.29 11.12
CA LEU A 292 16.47 10.32 12.59
C LEU A 292 15.84 9.09 13.27
N ILE A 293 14.84 8.43 12.66
CA ILE A 293 14.30 7.15 13.16
C ILE A 293 15.12 5.93 12.70
N LYS A 294 16.30 6.18 12.08
CA LYS A 294 17.24 5.18 11.56
C LYS A 294 16.59 4.12 10.69
N HIS A 295 15.65 4.54 9.84
CA HIS A 295 15.07 3.69 8.83
C HIS A 295 16.06 3.56 7.66
N HIS A 296 17.01 2.62 7.78
CA HIS A 296 18.18 2.47 6.88
C HIS A 296 17.83 2.31 5.39
N ASP A 297 16.62 1.85 5.09
CA ASP A 297 16.14 1.62 3.72
C ASP A 297 14.91 2.51 3.41
N GLY A 298 14.81 3.68 4.06
CA GLY A 298 13.61 4.52 4.04
C GLY A 298 13.52 5.57 2.93
N HIS A 299 14.65 5.99 2.36
CA HIS A 299 14.67 6.83 1.16
C HIS A 299 15.92 6.44 0.34
N PRO A 300 15.80 6.26 -0.97
CA PRO A 300 14.62 6.52 -1.81
C PRO A 300 13.64 5.35 -1.95
N ASN A 301 13.85 4.26 -1.21
CA ASN A 301 12.91 3.15 -1.11
C ASN A 301 11.77 3.49 -0.11
N ASN A 302 10.76 2.62 0.06
CA ASN A 302 9.71 2.76 1.08
C ASN A 302 9.01 4.14 1.07
N THR A 303 8.70 4.67 -0.11
CA THR A 303 8.03 5.95 -0.29
C THR A 303 7.02 5.84 -1.44
N PHE A 304 5.99 6.68 -1.42
CA PHE A 304 5.19 6.96 -2.61
C PHE A 304 5.40 8.41 -3.04
N ILE A 305 5.36 8.64 -4.35
CA ILE A 305 5.32 9.98 -4.94
C ILE A 305 3.90 10.24 -5.41
N TYR A 306 3.32 11.33 -4.93
CA TYR A 306 1.98 11.79 -5.28
C TYR A 306 2.05 13.14 -5.96
N ASN A 307 1.48 13.25 -7.16
CA ASN A 307 1.27 14.53 -7.81
C ASN A 307 -0.03 15.16 -7.28
N ASP A 308 0.08 16.06 -6.30
CA ASP A 308 -1.06 16.64 -5.58
C ASP A 308 -1.74 17.78 -6.36
N VAL A 309 -2.22 17.43 -7.54
CA VAL A 309 -3.11 18.20 -8.41
C VAL A 309 -4.07 17.25 -9.13
N VAL A 310 -5.02 17.78 -9.89
CA VAL A 310 -5.83 16.94 -10.80
C VAL A 310 -4.91 16.41 -11.91
N ALA A 311 -4.90 15.10 -12.12
CA ALA A 311 -4.09 14.46 -13.16
C ALA A 311 -4.47 15.00 -14.54
N GLN A 312 -3.47 15.24 -15.38
CA GLN A 312 -3.63 15.71 -16.76
C GLN A 312 -2.81 14.85 -17.72
N GLU A 313 -3.35 14.61 -18.92
CA GLU A 313 -2.67 13.79 -19.93
C GLU A 313 -1.44 14.50 -20.53
N LYS A 314 -1.53 15.84 -20.62
CA LYS A 314 -0.50 16.72 -21.20
C LYS A 314 -0.13 17.79 -20.19
N LEU A 315 1.16 17.96 -19.93
CA LEU A 315 1.68 18.84 -18.89
C LEU A 315 2.89 19.63 -19.39
N THR A 316 3.09 20.83 -18.83
CA THR A 316 4.30 21.66 -18.92
C THR A 316 4.67 22.15 -17.53
N ALA A 317 5.95 22.44 -17.27
CA ALA A 317 6.41 22.84 -15.93
C ALA A 317 5.69 24.09 -15.36
N ASP A 318 5.22 25.00 -16.22
CA ASP A 318 4.65 26.28 -15.78
C ASP A 318 3.11 26.33 -15.76
N ASN A 319 2.40 25.24 -16.09
CA ASN A 319 0.92 25.24 -16.13
C ASN A 319 0.25 24.92 -14.77
N GLY A 320 1.04 24.77 -13.71
CA GLY A 320 0.55 24.42 -12.37
C GLY A 320 0.03 22.99 -12.23
N GLY A 321 0.25 22.12 -13.22
CA GLY A 321 -0.21 20.73 -13.22
C GLY A 321 0.74 19.73 -12.56
N ILE A 322 1.74 20.22 -11.80
CA ILE A 322 2.72 19.37 -11.11
C ILE A 322 2.97 19.92 -9.71
N LYS A 323 2.77 19.06 -8.71
CA LYS A 323 3.09 19.32 -7.31
C LYS A 323 3.44 18.00 -6.62
N LEU A 324 4.64 17.50 -6.88
CA LEU A 324 5.10 16.24 -6.32
C LEU A 324 5.29 16.35 -4.81
N LYS A 325 4.73 15.37 -4.11
CA LYS A 325 4.73 15.20 -2.67
C LYS A 325 5.12 13.76 -2.34
N LEU A 326 5.72 13.56 -1.17
CA LEU A 326 6.13 12.23 -0.70
C LEU A 326 5.19 11.69 0.38
N ILE A 327 4.77 10.44 0.26
CA ILE A 327 4.10 9.71 1.35
C ILE A 327 5.08 8.67 1.87
N TYR A 328 5.45 8.77 3.14
CA TYR A 328 6.48 7.93 3.72
C TYR A 328 5.91 6.57 4.18
N ILE A 329 6.61 5.48 3.85
CA ILE A 329 6.32 4.13 4.33
C ILE A 329 7.34 3.80 5.42
N VAL A 330 6.83 3.46 6.61
CA VAL A 330 7.68 3.00 7.71
C VAL A 330 7.76 1.47 7.62
N GLY A 331 8.96 0.96 7.36
CA GLY A 331 9.27 -0.46 7.36
C GLY A 331 9.63 -0.99 8.75
N TYR A 332 10.09 -2.23 8.82
CA TYR A 332 10.36 -2.94 10.08
C TYR A 332 11.76 -2.67 10.66
N ARG A 333 12.70 -2.17 9.84
CA ARG A 333 14.08 -1.90 10.25
C ARG A 333 14.20 -0.49 10.83
N LEU A 334 13.59 -0.29 11.99
CA LEU A 334 13.88 0.88 12.83
C LEU A 334 14.86 0.47 13.93
N ASP A 335 15.95 1.22 14.05
CA ASP A 335 16.90 1.15 15.15
C ASP A 335 16.61 2.31 16.12
N LEU A 336 15.46 2.21 16.79
CA LEU A 336 15.04 3.16 17.84
C LEU A 336 15.80 2.90 19.14
#